data_AF-T2KR23-F1
#
_entry.id   AF-T2KR23-F1
#
_cell.length_a   1.000
_cell.length_b   1.000
_cell.length_c   1.000
_cell.angle_alpha   90.00
_cell.angle_beta   90.00
_cell.angle_gamma   90.00
#
_symmetry.space_group_name_H-M   'P 1'
#
loop_
_entity.id
_entity.type
_entity.pdbx_description
1 polymer ?
#
loop_
_entity_poly.entity_id
_entity_poly.type
_entity_poly.pdbx_seq_one_letter_code
_entity_poly.pdbx_strand_id
1 'polypeptide(L)'
;MKPTQLIIGGKIKAVNYSFLDKPIFTAEVDSYSLPYPVEPTKGKHILENCNDCRNNRLILIDEINSKFKDFPNCCELHKNLNDKNFFNKNDYVGIAEMIADKVLFTYQHIINNIDNDDWYDEIISYFNYNIDSFGKLPIDCGEPFQLGNYHYYLLNLLKNIENEIKSDKISPVEVRTRINKVRGLIDIENEPLEESNKTDLNLLLSTYDNWFKSFPFDLPYFKHLEIKFKRVIPIFTGKKRFNKYLKKTQLEPHTKESLSVTLLQTTHNILKSVNGATLYDKGLLNNTEKIAVDLIVENRKLELLEFSSLPNKQKADYVKALKKWFKQEKKFIKEITPFVQKLPRTEMTSKNELTKEALFEMQNKLTTKILISEVFNHFDILTKTTNKNNEFYLTNEQLLIFIKSTFVDLEPHKQDFNCKYFIKKNIRKVFFNFYVNNKNRETNLTNIKRKYFNIMNNAFNGFNENDYTDFAK
;
A
#
# COMPACT_ATOMS: atom_id res chain seq x y z
N MET A 1 27.76 -4.93 -21.79
CA MET A 1 27.39 -3.98 -20.73
C MET A 1 28.41 -4.08 -19.60
N LYS A 2 29.20 -3.02 -19.37
CA LYS A 2 29.94 -2.89 -18.10
C LYS A 2 28.91 -2.71 -16.97
N PRO A 3 29.12 -3.28 -15.77
CA PRO A 3 28.20 -3.10 -14.67
C PRO A 3 28.15 -1.61 -14.29
N THR A 4 26.96 -1.01 -14.40
CA THR A 4 26.68 0.33 -13.89
C THR A 4 27.03 0.35 -12.40
N GLN A 5 27.93 1.24 -11.97
CA GLN A 5 28.18 1.45 -10.55
C GLN A 5 26.91 2.04 -9.94
N LEU A 6 26.10 1.18 -9.33
CA LEU A 6 24.97 1.60 -8.51
C LEU A 6 25.53 2.02 -7.15
N ILE A 7 25.57 3.33 -6.89
CA ILE A 7 25.91 3.84 -5.58
C ILE A 7 24.60 3.98 -4.80
N ILE A 8 24.45 3.15 -3.76
CA ILE A 8 23.32 3.19 -2.84
C ILE A 8 23.70 4.18 -1.72
N GLY A 9 23.28 5.44 -1.88
CA GLY A 9 23.46 6.49 -0.88
C GLY A 9 22.11 6.75 -0.21
N GLY A 10 22.01 6.58 1.11
CA GLY A 10 20.74 6.45 1.82
C GLY A 10 19.96 7.75 2.05
N LYS A 11 18.78 7.84 1.44
CA LYS A 11 17.52 8.28 2.05
C LYS A 11 16.41 7.31 1.61
N ILE A 12 15.74 6.68 2.58
CA ILE A 12 14.54 5.88 2.30
C ILE A 12 13.37 6.86 2.26
N LYS A 13 12.80 7.11 1.08
CA LYS A 13 11.48 7.75 1.04
C LYS A 13 10.45 6.67 1.34
N ALA A 14 9.87 6.74 2.54
CA ALA A 14 8.68 5.98 2.87
C ALA A 14 7.52 6.57 2.06
N VAL A 15 7.10 5.87 1.01
CA VAL A 15 5.80 6.15 0.40
C VAL A 15 4.78 5.35 1.20
N ASN A 16 3.84 6.06 1.83
CA ASN A 16 2.75 5.43 2.56
C ASN A 16 1.71 4.96 1.54
N TYR A 17 1.66 3.65 1.30
CA TYR A 17 0.46 3.06 0.69
C TYR A 17 -0.41 2.51 1.82
N SER A 18 -1.72 2.63 1.71
CA SER A 18 -2.64 1.91 2.59
C SER A 18 -3.18 0.68 1.85
N PHE A 19 -2.96 -0.51 2.40
CA PHE A 19 -3.65 -1.73 2.00
C PHE A 19 -4.29 -2.34 3.22
N LEU A 20 -5.62 -2.53 3.20
CA LEU A 20 -6.40 -3.00 4.35
C LEU A 20 -6.13 -2.18 5.62
N ASP A 21 -6.06 -0.86 5.45
CA ASP A 21 -5.78 0.11 6.51
C ASP A 21 -4.44 -0.08 7.24
N LYS A 22 -3.53 -0.86 6.63
CA LYS A 22 -2.14 -1.00 7.06
C LYS A 22 -1.23 -0.18 6.15
N PRO A 23 -0.27 0.56 6.72
CA PRO A 23 0.77 1.21 5.92
C PRO A 23 1.66 0.12 5.31
N ILE A 24 1.65 0.01 3.98
CA ILE A 24 2.73 -0.60 3.23
C ILE A 24 3.78 0.49 3.05
N PHE A 25 4.95 0.24 3.63
CA PHE A 25 6.13 1.03 3.39
C PHE A 25 6.83 0.47 2.17
N THR A 26 6.87 1.21 1.07
CA THR A 26 7.92 0.97 0.08
C THR A 26 9.12 1.83 0.46
N ALA A 27 10.31 1.24 0.31
CA ALA A 27 11.54 1.99 0.35
C ALA A 27 11.92 2.31 -1.09
N GLU A 28 11.78 3.57 -1.49
CA GLU A 28 12.58 4.06 -2.62
C GLU A 28 14.01 4.14 -2.12
N VAL A 29 14.84 3.21 -2.59
CA VAL A 29 16.28 3.23 -2.35
C VAL A 29 16.84 4.35 -3.20
N ASP A 30 17.27 5.42 -2.54
CA ASP A 30 18.00 6.51 -3.16
C ASP A 30 19.23 5.94 -3.90
N SER A 31 19.26 6.15 -5.21
CA SER A 31 20.18 5.45 -6.11
C SER A 31 20.78 6.43 -7.10
N TYR A 32 22.10 6.36 -7.22
CA TYR A 32 22.85 7.11 -8.20
C TYR A 32 23.41 6.16 -9.26
N SER A 33 23.24 6.52 -10.52
CA SER A 33 23.87 5.82 -11.64
C SER A 33 24.18 6.79 -12.77
N LEU A 34 25.35 6.63 -13.37
CA LEU A 34 25.79 7.44 -14.49
C LEU A 34 25.00 7.11 -15.76
N PRO A 35 24.81 8.11 -16.64
CA PRO A 35 24.29 7.87 -17.98
C PRO A 35 25.25 6.96 -18.77
N TYR A 36 24.69 6.14 -19.66
CA TYR A 36 25.46 5.25 -20.51
C TYR A 36 25.01 5.33 -21.97
N PRO A 37 25.89 5.03 -22.94
CA PRO A 37 25.55 5.06 -24.35
C PRO A 37 24.55 3.95 -24.71
N VAL A 38 23.65 4.25 -25.64
CA VAL A 38 22.69 3.28 -26.18
C VAL A 38 23.19 2.69 -27.48
N GLU A 39 22.67 1.51 -27.83
CA GLU A 39 22.95 0.88 -29.12
C GLU A 39 22.17 1.60 -30.23
N PRO A 40 22.77 1.94 -31.37
CA PRO A 40 22.06 2.56 -32.49
C PRO A 40 20.95 1.65 -33.01
N THR A 41 19.90 2.27 -33.52
CA THR A 41 18.84 1.52 -34.18
C THR A 41 19.35 0.86 -35.46
N LYS A 42 18.70 -0.24 -35.86
CA LYS A 42 18.94 -0.90 -37.13
C LYS A 42 17.76 -0.63 -38.06
N GLY A 43 18.02 -0.52 -39.35
CA GLY A 43 16.97 -0.35 -40.35
C GLY A 43 17.39 0.54 -41.51
N LYS A 44 16.40 1.02 -42.26
CA LYS A 44 16.62 1.86 -43.45
C LYS A 44 16.97 3.30 -43.07
N HIS A 45 16.28 3.83 -42.06
CA HIS A 45 16.50 5.18 -41.56
C HIS A 45 17.50 5.13 -40.40
N ILE A 46 18.77 5.37 -40.70
CA ILE A 46 19.89 5.40 -39.74
C ILE A 46 20.68 6.69 -39.91
N LEU A 47 21.48 7.05 -38.89
CA LEU A 47 22.18 8.32 -38.83
C LEU A 47 23.12 8.54 -40.01
N GLU A 48 23.83 7.50 -40.44
CA GLU A 48 24.80 7.55 -41.53
C GLU A 48 24.14 7.90 -42.87
N ASN A 49 22.89 7.50 -43.06
CA ASN A 49 22.16 7.60 -44.32
C ASN A 49 21.17 8.78 -44.37
N CYS A 50 21.03 9.56 -43.30
CA CYS A 50 20.06 10.65 -43.21
C CYS A 50 20.73 11.99 -42.92
N ASN A 51 20.81 12.85 -43.92
CA ASN A 51 21.40 14.20 -43.80
C ASN A 51 20.69 15.03 -42.72
N ASP A 52 19.36 14.98 -42.69
CA ASP A 52 18.57 15.74 -41.71
C ASP A 52 18.85 15.27 -40.28
N CYS A 53 18.95 13.96 -40.05
CA CYS A 53 19.37 13.42 -38.76
C CYS A 53 20.79 13.88 -38.38
N ARG A 54 21.75 13.89 -39.32
CA ARG A 54 23.11 14.36 -39.05
C ARG A 54 23.15 15.85 -38.69
N ASN A 55 22.39 16.67 -39.39
CA ASN A 55 22.28 18.10 -39.11
C ASN A 55 21.61 18.34 -37.74
N ASN A 56 20.49 17.66 -37.48
CA ASN A 56 19.81 17.73 -36.18
C ASN A 56 20.73 17.25 -35.04
N ARG A 57 21.59 16.26 -35.28
CA ARG A 57 22.57 15.81 -34.28
C ARG A 57 23.50 16.94 -33.85
N LEU A 58 24.04 17.68 -34.82
CA LEU A 58 24.96 18.80 -34.55
C LEU A 58 24.25 19.91 -33.78
N ILE A 59 23.03 20.28 -34.20
CA ILE A 59 22.20 21.27 -33.52
C ILE A 59 21.94 20.86 -32.06
N LEU A 60 21.51 19.61 -31.84
CA LEU A 60 21.26 19.09 -30.49
C LEU A 60 22.54 19.10 -29.63
N ILE A 61 23.68 18.70 -30.18
CA ILE A 61 24.97 18.72 -29.48
C ILE A 61 25.31 20.15 -29.03
N ASP A 62 25.17 21.13 -29.91
CA ASP A 62 25.47 22.54 -29.60
C ASP A 62 24.55 23.08 -28.51
N GLU A 63 23.24 22.81 -28.61
CA GLU A 63 22.26 23.21 -27.60
C GLU A 63 22.54 22.58 -26.23
N ILE A 64 22.82 21.27 -26.20
CA ILE A 64 23.04 20.54 -24.95
C ILE A 64 24.38 20.95 -24.32
N ASN A 65 25.42 21.17 -25.13
CA ASN A 65 26.70 21.68 -24.65
C ASN A 65 26.55 23.07 -24.01
N SER A 66 25.70 23.93 -24.58
CA SER A 66 25.37 25.22 -23.98
C SER A 66 24.78 25.04 -22.57
N LYS A 67 23.80 24.14 -22.43
CA LYS A 67 23.16 23.82 -21.12
C LYS A 67 24.10 23.12 -20.15
N PHE A 68 25.04 22.31 -20.63
CA PHE A 68 25.98 21.55 -19.79
C PHE A 68 27.02 22.43 -19.09
N LYS A 69 27.29 23.64 -19.62
CA LYS A 69 28.16 24.63 -18.96
C LYS A 69 27.68 24.90 -17.53
N ASP A 70 26.38 25.06 -17.35
CA ASP A 70 25.78 25.41 -16.07
C ASP A 70 25.55 24.20 -15.15
N PHE A 71 25.49 22.97 -15.67
CA PHE A 71 25.31 21.76 -14.85
C PHE A 71 26.49 21.55 -13.88
N PRO A 72 26.27 21.21 -12.59
CA PRO A 72 25.00 20.93 -11.92
C PRO A 72 24.26 22.17 -11.37
N ASN A 73 24.77 23.37 -11.56
CA ASN A 73 24.17 24.62 -11.05
C ASN A 73 22.99 25.17 -11.91
N CYS A 74 22.51 24.41 -12.89
CA CYS A 74 21.47 24.85 -13.82
C CYS A 74 20.08 25.04 -13.19
N CYS A 75 19.80 24.43 -12.03
CA CYS A 75 18.56 24.65 -11.27
C CYS A 75 18.75 24.34 -9.78
N GLU A 76 17.80 24.74 -8.93
CA GLU A 76 17.86 24.51 -7.48
C GLU A 76 18.00 23.03 -7.10
N LEU A 77 17.35 22.13 -7.83
CA LEU A 77 17.45 20.69 -7.55
C LEU A 77 18.83 20.13 -7.92
N HIS A 78 19.34 20.43 -9.12
CA HIS A 78 20.65 19.91 -9.54
C HIS A 78 21.80 20.47 -8.71
N LYS A 79 21.69 21.69 -8.15
CA LYS A 79 22.70 22.28 -7.25
C LYS A 79 23.04 21.36 -6.07
N ASN A 80 22.08 20.57 -5.60
CA ASN A 80 22.27 19.61 -4.50
C ASN A 80 23.30 18.50 -4.83
N LEU A 81 23.65 18.30 -6.10
CA LEU A 81 24.71 17.38 -6.50
C LEU A 81 26.09 17.83 -6.01
N ASN A 82 26.32 19.14 -5.83
CA ASN A 82 27.59 19.64 -5.31
C ASN A 82 27.88 19.14 -3.89
N ASP A 83 26.84 18.83 -3.11
CA ASP A 83 26.95 18.33 -1.75
C ASP A 83 27.11 16.79 -1.68
N LYS A 84 27.10 16.10 -2.83
CA LYS A 84 27.21 14.64 -2.90
C LYS A 84 28.66 14.23 -3.17
N ASN A 85 29.26 13.51 -2.23
CA ASN A 85 30.66 13.03 -2.32
C ASN A 85 30.93 12.09 -3.51
N PHE A 86 29.90 11.45 -4.06
CA PHE A 86 30.00 10.56 -5.22
C PHE A 86 29.80 11.27 -6.56
N PHE A 87 29.42 12.54 -6.57
CA PHE A 87 29.20 13.28 -7.81
C PHE A 87 30.50 13.87 -8.34
N ASN A 88 30.78 13.64 -9.61
CA ASN A 88 31.87 14.28 -10.34
C ASN A 88 31.39 14.72 -11.72
N LYS A 89 31.43 16.03 -12.00
CA LYS A 89 31.02 16.58 -13.30
C LYS A 89 31.80 15.96 -14.48
N ASN A 90 33.05 15.56 -14.25
CA ASN A 90 33.88 14.95 -15.29
C ASN A 90 33.38 13.57 -15.74
N ASP A 91 32.53 12.90 -14.95
CA ASP A 91 31.90 11.64 -15.35
C ASP A 91 30.83 11.85 -16.44
N TYR A 92 30.47 13.11 -16.74
CA TYR A 92 29.53 13.52 -17.77
C TYR A 92 30.23 14.09 -19.02
N VAL A 93 31.54 13.89 -19.19
CA VAL A 93 32.22 14.26 -20.43
C VAL A 93 31.62 13.48 -21.61
N GLY A 94 31.30 14.18 -22.70
CA GLY A 94 30.64 13.59 -23.88
C GLY A 94 29.13 13.37 -23.72
N ILE A 95 28.51 13.94 -22.68
CA ILE A 95 27.07 13.74 -22.42
C ILE A 95 26.19 14.35 -23.52
N ALA A 96 26.63 15.43 -24.17
CA ALA A 96 25.88 16.09 -25.23
C ALA A 96 25.68 15.16 -26.44
N GLU A 97 26.77 14.54 -26.91
CA GLU A 97 26.75 13.54 -27.97
C GLU A 97 25.86 12.37 -27.58
N MET A 98 26.01 11.88 -26.35
CA MET A 98 25.25 10.74 -25.85
C MET A 98 23.74 11.01 -25.79
N ILE A 99 23.32 12.21 -25.40
CA ILE A 99 21.90 12.59 -25.37
C ILE A 99 21.37 12.80 -26.79
N ALA A 100 22.13 13.48 -27.66
CA ALA A 100 21.75 13.67 -29.06
C ALA A 100 21.55 12.32 -29.77
N ASP A 101 22.43 11.35 -29.50
CA ASP A 101 22.32 9.97 -30.00
C ASP A 101 21.05 9.28 -29.49
N LYS A 102 20.72 9.40 -28.19
CA LYS A 102 19.47 8.83 -27.63
C LYS A 102 18.23 9.40 -28.32
N VAL A 103 18.18 10.71 -28.56
CA VAL A 103 17.07 11.37 -29.26
C VAL A 103 16.94 10.81 -30.69
N LEU A 104 18.03 10.84 -31.46
CA LEU A 104 17.99 10.46 -32.86
C LEU A 104 17.78 8.97 -33.07
N PHE A 105 18.43 8.12 -32.27
CA PHE A 105 18.24 6.69 -32.40
C PHE A 105 16.81 6.30 -32.03
N THR A 106 16.20 6.96 -31.04
CA THR A 106 14.78 6.73 -30.72
C THR A 106 13.87 7.15 -31.87
N TYR A 107 14.07 8.34 -32.42
CA TYR A 107 13.34 8.84 -33.59
C TYR A 107 13.46 7.87 -34.78
N GLN A 108 14.67 7.46 -35.11
CA GLN A 108 14.95 6.50 -36.19
C GLN A 108 14.34 5.13 -35.90
N HIS A 109 14.37 4.68 -34.64
CA HIS A 109 13.78 3.41 -34.23
C HIS A 109 12.26 3.40 -34.40
N ILE A 110 11.59 4.51 -34.13
CA ILE A 110 10.15 4.67 -34.40
C ILE A 110 9.89 4.49 -35.90
N ILE A 111 10.59 5.24 -36.76
CA ILE A 111 10.42 5.15 -38.22
C ILE A 111 10.64 3.73 -38.74
N ASN A 112 11.70 3.07 -38.28
CA ASN A 112 12.09 1.74 -38.77
C ASN A 112 11.16 0.61 -38.33
N ASN A 113 10.34 0.80 -37.30
CA ASN A 113 9.53 -0.28 -36.71
C ASN A 113 8.03 0.00 -36.68
N ILE A 114 7.58 1.21 -37.07
CA ILE A 114 6.17 1.60 -37.00
C ILE A 114 5.25 0.71 -37.86
N ASP A 115 5.80 0.06 -38.89
CA ASP A 115 5.07 -0.81 -39.82
C ASP A 115 5.17 -2.30 -39.51
N ASN A 116 5.83 -2.67 -38.41
CA ASN A 116 5.90 -4.07 -37.96
C ASN A 116 4.61 -4.49 -37.24
N ASP A 117 4.40 -5.81 -37.14
CA ASP A 117 3.24 -6.37 -36.45
C ASP A 117 3.32 -6.11 -34.93
N ASP A 118 4.53 -6.18 -34.38
CA ASP A 118 4.87 -5.96 -32.97
C ASP A 118 5.37 -4.53 -32.69
N TRP A 119 5.07 -3.57 -33.57
CA TRP A 119 5.60 -2.20 -33.55
C TRP A 119 5.55 -1.53 -32.16
N TYR A 120 4.45 -1.72 -31.43
CA TYR A 120 4.22 -1.09 -30.13
C TYR A 120 5.18 -1.63 -29.08
N ASP A 121 5.36 -2.95 -29.06
CA ASP A 121 6.23 -3.61 -28.09
C ASP A 121 7.70 -3.33 -28.39
N GLU A 122 8.06 -3.26 -29.67
CA GLU A 122 9.41 -2.93 -30.10
C GLU A 122 9.78 -1.48 -29.72
N ILE A 123 8.95 -0.51 -30.13
CA ILE A 123 9.19 0.92 -29.89
C ILE A 123 9.26 1.24 -28.40
N ILE A 124 8.29 0.77 -27.59
CA ILE A 124 8.30 1.04 -26.15
C ILE A 124 9.50 0.39 -25.46
N SER A 125 9.91 -0.81 -25.88
CA SER A 125 11.07 -1.46 -25.27
C SER A 125 12.33 -0.64 -25.49
N TYR A 126 12.50 -0.09 -26.69
CA TYR A 126 13.64 0.77 -27.01
C TYR A 126 13.54 2.15 -26.34
N PHE A 127 12.35 2.74 -26.28
CA PHE A 127 12.12 4.00 -25.58
C PHE A 127 12.46 3.90 -24.08
N ASN A 128 11.97 2.84 -23.41
CA ASN A 128 12.28 2.58 -22.00
C ASN A 128 13.77 2.31 -21.77
N TYR A 129 14.43 1.65 -22.72
CA TYR A 129 15.88 1.46 -22.68
C TYR A 129 16.63 2.80 -22.76
N ASN A 130 16.20 3.71 -23.65
CA ASN A 130 16.77 5.04 -23.75
C ASN A 130 16.54 5.87 -22.48
N ILE A 131 15.34 5.82 -21.87
CA ILE A 131 15.08 6.48 -20.58
C ILE A 131 16.00 5.92 -19.48
N ASP A 132 16.10 4.59 -19.32
CA ASP A 132 16.98 3.96 -18.31
C ASP A 132 18.45 4.40 -18.50
N SER A 133 18.87 4.66 -19.74
CA SER A 133 20.24 5.07 -20.09
C SER A 133 20.62 6.50 -19.71
N PHE A 134 19.68 7.33 -19.25
CA PHE A 134 20.00 8.62 -18.63
C PHE A 134 20.61 8.45 -17.23
N GLY A 135 20.54 7.24 -16.66
CA GLY A 135 20.96 6.98 -15.30
C GLY A 135 19.96 7.49 -14.28
N LYS A 136 20.42 7.71 -13.05
CA LYS A 136 19.58 8.13 -11.92
C LYS A 136 20.34 9.12 -11.07
N LEU A 137 19.62 10.15 -10.63
CA LEU A 137 20.09 11.06 -9.60
C LEU A 137 19.36 10.79 -8.29
N PRO A 138 19.94 11.23 -7.15
CA PRO A 138 19.27 11.13 -5.88
C PRO A 138 17.92 11.85 -5.87
N ILE A 139 17.02 11.43 -4.98
CA ILE A 139 15.64 11.94 -4.95
C ILE A 139 15.55 13.46 -4.72
N ASP A 140 16.55 14.04 -4.04
CA ASP A 140 16.65 15.47 -3.79
C ASP A 140 17.39 16.25 -4.90
N CYS A 141 17.83 15.58 -5.96
CA CYS A 141 18.63 16.16 -7.04
C CYS A 141 17.86 16.32 -8.37
N GLY A 142 16.55 16.04 -8.39
CA GLY A 142 15.70 16.16 -9.58
C GLY A 142 15.90 15.05 -10.61
N GLU A 143 15.43 15.27 -11.84
CA GLU A 143 15.59 14.31 -12.94
C GLU A 143 17.04 14.24 -13.45
N PRO A 144 17.47 13.12 -14.07
CA PRO A 144 18.74 13.08 -14.80
C PRO A 144 18.89 14.22 -15.81
N PHE A 145 20.11 14.71 -15.97
CA PHE A 145 20.41 15.85 -16.84
C PHE A 145 19.80 15.67 -18.25
N GLN A 146 18.95 16.62 -18.65
CA GLN A 146 18.23 16.68 -19.94
C GLN A 146 17.19 15.58 -20.19
N LEU A 147 16.76 14.78 -19.21
CA LEU A 147 15.72 13.77 -19.43
C LEU A 147 14.39 14.40 -19.90
N GLY A 148 13.95 15.52 -19.31
CA GLY A 148 12.77 16.25 -19.77
C GLY A 148 12.94 16.81 -21.19
N ASN A 149 14.10 17.39 -21.49
CA ASN A 149 14.40 17.92 -22.82
C ASN A 149 14.48 16.82 -23.89
N TYR A 150 14.88 15.60 -23.54
CA TYR A 150 14.83 14.45 -24.46
C TYR A 150 13.42 14.19 -25.00
N HIS A 151 12.40 14.27 -24.15
CA HIS A 151 11.00 14.13 -24.57
C HIS A 151 10.60 15.26 -25.53
N TYR A 152 10.95 16.50 -25.17
CA TYR A 152 10.70 17.68 -25.99
C TYR A 152 11.35 17.58 -27.38
N TYR A 153 12.65 17.23 -27.44
CA TYR A 153 13.37 17.07 -28.70
C TYR A 153 12.77 15.97 -29.57
N LEU A 154 12.39 14.84 -28.96
CA LEU A 154 11.78 13.74 -29.68
C LEU A 154 10.40 14.12 -30.24
N LEU A 155 9.56 14.81 -29.47
CA LEU A 155 8.24 15.29 -29.94
C LEU A 155 8.38 16.26 -31.11
N ASN A 156 9.38 17.16 -31.05
CA ASN A 156 9.67 18.08 -32.16
C ASN A 156 10.06 17.34 -33.44
N LEU A 157 10.94 16.33 -33.35
CA LEU A 157 11.32 15.51 -34.51
C LEU A 157 10.15 14.70 -35.05
N LEU A 158 9.25 14.25 -34.17
CA LEU A 158 8.06 13.51 -34.59
C LEU A 158 7.00 14.41 -35.21
N LYS A 159 7.11 15.74 -35.16
CA LYS A 159 6.07 16.65 -35.67
C LYS A 159 5.87 16.46 -37.18
N ASN A 160 4.63 16.18 -37.58
CA ASN A 160 4.21 15.92 -38.97
C ASN A 160 4.86 14.71 -39.68
N ILE A 161 5.64 13.89 -38.97
CA ILE A 161 6.38 12.76 -39.56
C ILE A 161 5.47 11.72 -40.21
N GLU A 162 4.21 11.62 -39.79
CA GLU A 162 3.23 10.69 -40.37
C GLU A 162 2.99 10.93 -41.87
N ASN A 163 3.30 12.13 -42.37
CA ASN A 163 3.18 12.48 -43.78
C ASN A 163 4.40 12.05 -44.62
N GLU A 164 5.52 11.75 -43.96
CA GLU A 164 6.80 11.42 -44.60
C GLU A 164 7.07 9.91 -44.60
N ILE A 165 6.53 9.19 -43.61
CA ILE A 165 6.68 7.74 -43.49
C ILE A 165 5.90 7.05 -44.62
N LYS A 166 6.63 6.31 -45.46
CA LYS A 166 6.07 5.44 -46.48
C LYS A 166 6.13 3.99 -46.00
N SER A 167 4.98 3.33 -45.93
CA SER A 167 4.89 1.89 -45.64
C SER A 167 4.12 1.17 -46.74
N ASP A 168 4.64 0.02 -47.13
CA ASP A 168 3.98 -0.90 -48.08
C ASP A 168 3.06 -1.90 -47.34
N LYS A 169 3.13 -1.96 -46.00
CA LYS A 169 2.41 -2.94 -45.17
C LYS A 169 1.12 -2.37 -44.57
N ILE A 170 1.12 -1.08 -44.23
CA ILE A 170 0.01 -0.44 -43.51
C ILE A 170 -0.44 0.84 -44.22
N SER A 171 -1.71 1.20 -44.05
CA SER A 171 -2.28 2.40 -44.67
C SER A 171 -1.72 3.68 -44.04
N PRO A 172 -1.74 4.82 -44.76
CA PRO A 172 -1.35 6.12 -44.17
C PRO A 172 -2.16 6.50 -42.92
N VAL A 173 -3.43 6.09 -42.85
CA VAL A 173 -4.29 6.30 -41.68
C VAL A 173 -3.78 5.50 -40.48
N GLU A 174 -3.36 4.26 -40.71
CA GLU A 174 -2.78 3.42 -39.65
C GLU A 174 -1.43 3.98 -39.18
N VAL A 175 -0.57 4.44 -40.10
CA VAL A 175 0.70 5.13 -39.74
C VAL A 175 0.41 6.32 -38.82
N ARG A 176 -0.53 7.20 -39.21
CA ARG A 176 -0.92 8.35 -38.38
C ARG A 176 -1.45 7.92 -37.01
N THR A 177 -2.26 6.87 -36.96
CA THR A 177 -2.82 6.33 -35.71
C THR A 177 -1.72 5.84 -34.78
N ARG A 178 -0.76 5.07 -35.31
CA ARG A 178 0.38 4.57 -34.53
C ARG A 178 1.29 5.69 -34.05
N ILE A 179 1.61 6.68 -34.92
CA ILE A 179 2.43 7.84 -34.55
C ILE A 179 1.76 8.69 -33.47
N ASN A 180 0.46 8.93 -33.55
CA ASN A 180 -0.27 9.64 -32.49
C ASN A 180 -0.22 8.87 -31.16
N LYS A 181 -0.33 7.54 -31.20
CA LYS A 181 -0.15 6.70 -30.01
C LYS A 181 1.28 6.80 -29.45
N VAL A 182 2.30 6.87 -30.31
CA VAL A 182 3.69 7.10 -29.86
C VAL A 182 3.84 8.49 -29.21
N ARG A 183 3.27 9.54 -29.81
CA ARG A 183 3.29 10.90 -29.23
C ARG A 183 2.65 10.93 -27.86
N GLY A 184 1.49 10.29 -27.67
CA GLY A 184 0.81 10.20 -26.38
C GLY A 184 1.63 9.49 -25.29
N LEU A 185 2.56 8.60 -25.66
CA LEU A 185 3.49 7.98 -24.71
C LEU A 185 4.63 8.91 -24.28
N ILE A 186 5.04 9.84 -25.15
CA ILE A 186 6.17 10.73 -24.93
C ILE A 186 5.72 12.05 -24.29
N ASP A 187 4.50 12.49 -24.58
CA ASP A 187 3.93 13.73 -24.08
C ASP A 187 3.54 13.60 -22.61
N ILE A 188 4.42 14.08 -21.72
CA ILE A 188 4.22 14.08 -20.27
C ILE A 188 3.28 15.25 -19.84
N GLU A 189 3.11 16.28 -20.67
CA GLU A 189 2.42 17.53 -20.31
C GLU A 189 1.02 17.73 -20.93
N ASN A 190 0.67 17.10 -22.07
CA ASN A 190 -0.62 17.36 -22.76
C ASN A 190 -1.69 16.26 -22.72
N GLU A 191 -1.55 15.20 -21.94
CA GLU A 191 -2.73 14.40 -21.61
C GLU A 191 -3.26 14.81 -20.22
N PRO A 192 -4.44 15.46 -20.12
CA PRO A 192 -5.40 14.95 -19.17
C PRO A 192 -5.69 13.53 -19.66
N LEU A 193 -4.84 12.58 -19.28
CA LEU A 193 -5.23 11.19 -19.38
C LEU A 193 -6.53 11.17 -18.62
N GLU A 194 -7.62 10.82 -19.30
CA GLU A 194 -8.74 10.27 -18.59
C GLU A 194 -8.12 9.35 -17.54
N GLU A 195 -8.44 9.59 -16.27
CA GLU A 195 -7.88 8.86 -15.12
C GLU A 195 -8.09 7.33 -15.25
N SER A 196 -8.76 6.86 -16.31
CA SER A 196 -8.96 5.48 -16.74
C SER A 196 -7.68 4.76 -17.20
N ASN A 197 -6.73 5.41 -17.90
CA ASN A 197 -5.73 4.65 -18.66
C ASN A 197 -4.27 4.68 -18.17
N LYS A 198 -3.93 5.50 -17.15
CA LYS A 198 -2.62 5.38 -16.48
C LYS A 198 -2.70 4.24 -15.46
N THR A 199 -1.75 3.30 -15.55
CA THR A 199 -1.50 2.32 -14.48
C THR A 199 -0.97 3.06 -13.24
N ASP A 200 -1.85 3.72 -12.50
CA ASP A 200 -1.54 4.19 -11.16
C ASP A 200 -1.65 2.99 -10.22
N LEU A 201 -0.51 2.54 -9.71
CA LEU A 201 -0.47 1.47 -8.71
C LEU A 201 -1.35 1.79 -7.49
N ASN A 202 -1.53 3.06 -7.13
CA ASN A 202 -2.46 3.46 -6.07
C ASN A 202 -3.90 3.20 -6.48
N LEU A 203 -4.25 3.49 -7.74
CA LEU A 203 -5.58 3.24 -8.27
C LEU A 203 -5.89 1.74 -8.34
N LEU A 204 -4.91 0.91 -8.73
CA LEU A 204 -5.06 -0.55 -8.74
C LEU A 204 -5.18 -1.13 -7.32
N LEU A 205 -4.30 -0.69 -6.41
CA LEU A 205 -4.33 -1.13 -5.01
C LEU A 205 -5.63 -0.72 -4.33
N SER A 206 -6.09 0.51 -4.53
CA SER A 206 -7.37 0.98 -3.98
C SER A 206 -8.57 0.28 -4.62
N THR A 207 -8.54 0.00 -5.92
CA THR A 207 -9.58 -0.81 -6.59
C THR A 207 -9.67 -2.20 -5.98
N TYR A 208 -8.52 -2.84 -5.73
CA TYR A 208 -8.47 -4.14 -5.08
C TYR A 208 -8.91 -4.08 -3.61
N ASP A 209 -8.46 -3.08 -2.84
CA ASP A 209 -8.82 -2.87 -1.45
C ASP A 209 -10.33 -2.67 -1.28
N ASN A 210 -10.94 -1.86 -2.16
CA ASN A 210 -12.38 -1.64 -2.18
C ASN A 210 -13.14 -2.93 -2.47
N TRP A 211 -12.70 -3.72 -3.45
CA TRP A 211 -13.29 -5.04 -3.73
C TRP A 211 -13.17 -5.98 -2.52
N PHE A 212 -11.98 -6.04 -1.91
CA PHE A 212 -11.72 -6.91 -0.76
C PHE A 212 -12.61 -6.55 0.43
N LYS A 213 -12.73 -5.26 0.77
CA LYS A 213 -13.57 -4.74 1.86
C LYS A 213 -15.06 -4.93 1.59
N SER A 214 -15.46 -4.92 0.32
CA SER A 214 -16.86 -5.13 -0.07
C SER A 214 -17.26 -6.60 -0.07
N PHE A 215 -16.31 -7.52 -0.22
CA PHE A 215 -16.62 -8.95 -0.25
C PHE A 215 -16.94 -9.47 1.16
N PRO A 216 -18.03 -10.26 1.35
CA PRO A 216 -18.50 -10.65 2.68
C PRO A 216 -17.70 -11.82 3.29
N PHE A 217 -16.40 -11.63 3.50
CA PHE A 217 -15.50 -12.64 4.07
C PHE A 217 -15.83 -13.03 5.51
N ASP A 218 -16.61 -12.22 6.22
CA ASP A 218 -17.11 -12.49 7.57
C ASP A 218 -18.02 -13.74 7.60
N LEU A 219 -18.62 -14.11 6.47
CA LEU A 219 -19.41 -15.33 6.36
C LEU A 219 -18.51 -16.56 6.57
N PRO A 220 -18.90 -17.51 7.45
CA PRO A 220 -18.05 -18.65 7.82
C PRO A 220 -17.50 -19.44 6.64
N TYR A 221 -18.30 -19.60 5.59
CA TYR A 221 -17.93 -20.35 4.38
C TYR A 221 -17.02 -19.57 3.43
N PHE A 222 -16.84 -18.26 3.59
CA PHE A 222 -15.87 -17.45 2.84
C PHE A 222 -14.58 -17.16 3.60
N LYS A 223 -14.55 -17.36 4.92
CA LYS A 223 -13.41 -17.03 5.79
C LYS A 223 -12.07 -17.64 5.35
N HIS A 224 -12.10 -18.86 4.80
CA HIS A 224 -10.90 -19.50 4.26
C HIS A 224 -10.31 -18.78 3.03
N LEU A 225 -11.15 -18.10 2.24
CA LEU A 225 -10.74 -17.29 1.08
C LEU A 225 -10.14 -15.96 1.50
N GLU A 226 -10.58 -15.39 2.62
CA GLU A 226 -10.06 -14.14 3.17
C GLU A 226 -8.53 -14.18 3.31
N ILE A 227 -8.00 -15.28 3.88
CA ILE A 227 -6.56 -15.50 4.06
C ILE A 227 -5.82 -15.53 2.72
N LYS A 228 -6.41 -16.18 1.70
CA LYS A 228 -5.83 -16.27 0.36
C LYS A 228 -5.73 -14.89 -0.28
N PHE A 229 -6.81 -14.11 -0.24
CA PHE A 229 -6.87 -12.80 -0.89
C PHE A 229 -6.11 -11.72 -0.09
N LYS A 230 -5.91 -11.86 1.23
CA LYS A 230 -4.97 -10.99 1.97
C LYS A 230 -3.52 -11.15 1.53
N ARG A 231 -3.13 -12.32 1.02
CA ARG A 231 -1.73 -12.67 0.68
C ARG A 231 -1.39 -12.46 -0.78
N VAL A 232 -2.38 -12.58 -1.68
CA VAL A 232 -2.16 -12.53 -3.13
C VAL A 232 -2.94 -11.36 -3.71
N ILE A 233 -2.21 -10.29 -4.03
CA ILE A 233 -2.76 -9.07 -4.64
C ILE A 233 -2.66 -9.20 -6.17
N PRO A 234 -3.78 -9.35 -6.90
CA PRO A 234 -3.78 -9.63 -8.34
C PRO A 234 -3.67 -8.34 -9.17
N ILE A 235 -2.69 -7.48 -8.88
CA ILE A 235 -2.48 -6.22 -9.62
C ILE A 235 -1.67 -6.41 -10.92
N PHE A 236 -1.17 -7.61 -11.18
CA PHE A 236 -0.49 -7.98 -12.42
C PHE A 236 -1.31 -9.00 -13.20
N THR A 237 -1.33 -8.85 -14.52
CA THR A 237 -2.04 -9.76 -15.44
C THR A 237 -1.43 -11.15 -15.51
N GLY A 238 -0.21 -11.32 -14.97
CA GLY A 238 0.61 -12.53 -15.13
C GLY A 238 1.34 -12.61 -16.48
N LYS A 239 1.03 -11.73 -17.43
CA LYS A 239 1.79 -11.61 -18.68
C LYS A 239 3.18 -11.05 -18.38
N LYS A 240 4.17 -11.66 -19.03
CA LYS A 240 5.57 -11.30 -18.93
C LYS A 240 6.00 -10.68 -20.25
N ARG A 241 6.56 -9.48 -20.21
CA ARG A 241 7.17 -8.83 -21.36
C ARG A 241 8.68 -8.75 -21.17
N PHE A 242 9.44 -9.29 -22.10
CA PHE A 242 10.89 -9.22 -22.06
C PHE A 242 11.38 -8.01 -22.87
N ASN A 243 12.07 -7.08 -22.22
CA ASN A 243 12.76 -5.99 -22.90
C ASN A 243 14.15 -6.49 -23.32
N LYS A 244 14.34 -6.74 -24.62
CA LYS A 244 15.58 -7.28 -25.18
C LYS A 244 16.79 -6.36 -25.03
N TYR A 245 16.58 -5.05 -24.99
CA TYR A 245 17.63 -4.04 -24.83
C TYR A 245 18.12 -3.97 -23.38
N LEU A 246 17.18 -4.00 -22.44
CA LEU A 246 17.48 -4.02 -21.01
C LEU A 246 17.86 -5.40 -20.47
N LYS A 247 17.55 -6.47 -21.22
CA LYS A 247 17.63 -7.88 -20.79
C LYS A 247 16.86 -8.14 -19.49
N LYS A 248 15.71 -7.47 -19.33
CA LYS A 248 14.85 -7.53 -18.14
C LYS A 248 13.46 -8.03 -18.52
N THR A 249 12.87 -8.89 -17.70
CA THR A 249 11.45 -9.24 -17.80
C THR A 249 10.63 -8.31 -16.90
N GLN A 250 9.65 -7.66 -17.48
CA GLN A 250 8.67 -6.83 -16.78
C GLN A 250 7.34 -7.60 -16.70
N LEU A 251 6.69 -7.53 -15.54
CA LEU A 251 5.31 -8.01 -15.38
C LEU A 251 4.37 -6.91 -15.81
N GLU A 252 3.40 -7.25 -16.65
CA GLU A 252 2.40 -6.30 -17.12
C GLU A 252 1.38 -6.06 -16.00
N PRO A 253 1.32 -4.83 -15.43
CA PRO A 253 0.30 -4.50 -14.46
C PRO A 253 -1.06 -4.43 -15.15
N HIS A 254 -2.13 -4.65 -14.40
CA HIS A 254 -3.48 -4.42 -14.91
C HIS A 254 -3.71 -2.92 -15.19
N THR A 255 -4.55 -2.58 -16.17
CA THR A 255 -5.29 -1.30 -16.15
C THR A 255 -6.43 -1.39 -15.13
N LYS A 256 -7.03 -0.26 -14.75
CA LYS A 256 -8.19 -0.24 -13.83
C LYS A 256 -9.35 -1.10 -14.36
N GLU A 257 -9.63 -1.02 -15.66
CA GLU A 257 -10.69 -1.76 -16.34
C GLU A 257 -10.39 -3.25 -16.32
N SER A 258 -9.17 -3.64 -16.71
CA SER A 258 -8.77 -5.05 -16.75
C SER A 258 -8.73 -5.69 -15.36
N LEU A 259 -8.33 -4.93 -14.33
CA LEU A 259 -8.40 -5.37 -12.93
C LEU A 259 -9.87 -5.57 -12.52
N SER A 260 -10.74 -4.60 -12.82
CA SER A 260 -12.16 -4.69 -12.51
C SER A 260 -12.82 -5.92 -13.14
N VAL A 261 -12.52 -6.21 -14.41
CA VAL A 261 -13.00 -7.43 -15.09
C VAL A 261 -12.48 -8.69 -14.38
N THR A 262 -11.21 -8.71 -14.00
CA THR A 262 -10.59 -9.86 -13.31
C THR A 262 -11.21 -10.10 -11.94
N LEU A 263 -11.47 -9.04 -11.17
CA LEU A 263 -12.14 -9.12 -9.86
C LEU A 263 -13.59 -9.55 -9.99
N LEU A 264 -14.30 -9.11 -11.03
CA LEU A 264 -15.67 -9.55 -11.33
C LEU A 264 -15.71 -11.05 -11.67
N GLN A 265 -14.80 -11.52 -12.53
CA GLN A 265 -14.67 -12.94 -12.86
C GLN A 265 -14.33 -13.78 -11.63
N THR A 266 -13.41 -13.28 -10.79
CA THR A 266 -13.05 -13.92 -9.52
C THR A 266 -14.27 -14.05 -8.60
N THR A 267 -15.05 -12.97 -8.47
CA THR A 267 -16.30 -12.94 -7.70
C THR A 267 -17.29 -13.99 -8.21
N HIS A 268 -17.52 -14.04 -9.53
CA HIS A 268 -18.41 -15.03 -10.14
C HIS A 268 -17.95 -16.46 -9.88
N ASN A 269 -16.65 -16.73 -9.97
CA ASN A 269 -16.11 -18.05 -9.70
C ASN A 269 -16.32 -18.47 -8.24
N ILE A 270 -16.09 -17.55 -7.30
CA ILE A 270 -16.34 -17.81 -5.87
C ILE A 270 -17.82 -18.12 -5.65
N LEU A 271 -18.72 -17.27 -6.12
CA LEU A 271 -20.17 -17.43 -5.92
C LEU A 271 -20.73 -18.70 -6.59
N LYS A 272 -20.17 -19.12 -7.74
CA LYS A 272 -20.52 -20.41 -8.35
C LYS A 272 -20.03 -21.58 -7.51
N SER A 273 -18.85 -21.50 -6.90
CA SER A 273 -18.24 -22.59 -6.13
C SER A 273 -18.77 -22.73 -4.69
N VAL A 274 -19.23 -21.64 -4.09
CA VAL A 274 -19.72 -21.57 -2.71
C VAL A 274 -21.11 -20.93 -2.73
N ASN A 275 -22.13 -21.78 -2.76
CA ASN A 275 -23.54 -21.41 -2.85
C ASN A 275 -24.41 -22.32 -1.96
N GLY A 276 -25.68 -21.96 -1.78
CA GLY A 276 -26.59 -22.71 -0.90
C GLY A 276 -26.71 -24.20 -1.21
N ALA A 277 -26.73 -24.60 -2.49
CA ALA A 277 -26.81 -26.00 -2.89
C ALA A 277 -25.52 -26.76 -2.52
N THR A 278 -24.36 -26.23 -2.88
CA THR A 278 -23.06 -26.82 -2.52
C THR A 278 -22.81 -26.86 -1.01
N LEU A 279 -23.32 -25.90 -0.24
CA LEU A 279 -23.23 -25.90 1.22
C LEU A 279 -24.17 -26.95 1.83
N TYR A 280 -25.36 -27.14 1.27
CA TYR A 280 -26.29 -28.20 1.65
C TYR A 280 -25.69 -29.58 1.40
N ASP A 281 -25.18 -29.83 0.20
CA ASP A 281 -24.58 -31.11 -0.20
C ASP A 281 -23.37 -31.48 0.66
N LYS A 282 -22.62 -30.48 1.14
CA LYS A 282 -21.46 -30.66 2.03
C LYS A 282 -21.84 -30.80 3.51
N GLY A 283 -23.12 -30.75 3.86
CA GLY A 283 -23.58 -30.77 5.26
C GLY A 283 -23.11 -29.56 6.07
N LEU A 284 -22.85 -28.42 5.41
CA LEU A 284 -22.36 -27.17 6.01
C LEU A 284 -23.49 -26.17 6.36
N LEU A 285 -24.76 -26.56 6.17
CA LEU A 285 -25.95 -25.80 6.58
C LEU A 285 -26.48 -26.24 7.95
N ASN A 286 -25.59 -26.29 8.94
CA ASN A 286 -25.85 -26.89 10.25
C ASN A 286 -26.72 -25.99 11.15
N ASN A 287 -26.80 -24.70 10.83
CA ASN A 287 -27.58 -23.70 11.57
C ASN A 287 -28.18 -22.70 10.57
N THR A 288 -29.28 -23.10 9.92
CA THR A 288 -29.95 -22.33 8.87
C THR A 288 -30.49 -20.99 9.34
N GLU A 289 -30.92 -20.87 10.61
CA GLU A 289 -31.40 -19.62 11.19
C GLU A 289 -30.26 -18.60 11.36
N LYS A 290 -29.10 -19.03 11.89
CA LYS A 290 -27.92 -18.17 12.00
C LYS A 290 -27.43 -17.74 10.61
N ILE A 291 -27.37 -18.67 9.66
CA ILE A 291 -26.93 -18.38 8.28
C ILE A 291 -27.87 -17.36 7.62
N ALA A 292 -29.18 -17.46 7.84
CA ALA A 292 -30.14 -16.49 7.33
C ALA A 292 -29.90 -15.09 7.92
N VAL A 293 -29.64 -14.98 9.22
CA VAL A 293 -29.30 -13.70 9.86
C VAL A 293 -27.99 -13.13 9.33
N ASP A 294 -26.94 -13.95 9.24
CA ASP A 294 -25.64 -13.53 8.71
C ASP A 294 -25.79 -12.98 7.27
N LEU A 295 -26.58 -13.65 6.42
CA LEU A 295 -26.87 -13.18 5.06
C LEU A 295 -27.63 -11.84 5.02
N ILE A 296 -28.63 -11.66 5.90
CA ILE A 296 -29.40 -10.42 5.99
C ILE A 296 -28.49 -9.25 6.43
N VAL A 297 -27.60 -9.50 7.40
CA VAL A 297 -26.63 -8.51 7.92
C VAL A 297 -25.58 -8.16 6.85
N GLU A 298 -25.00 -9.14 6.18
CA GLU A 298 -24.03 -8.87 5.11
C GLU A 298 -24.66 -8.15 3.91
N ASN A 299 -25.89 -8.50 3.53
CA ASN A 299 -26.62 -7.74 2.51
C ASN A 299 -26.82 -6.28 2.94
N ARG A 300 -27.08 -6.01 4.23
CA ARG A 300 -27.19 -4.63 4.71
C ARG A 300 -25.87 -3.87 4.62
N LYS A 301 -24.74 -4.51 4.94
CA LYS A 301 -23.41 -3.90 4.76
C LYS A 301 -23.17 -3.52 3.29
N LEU A 302 -23.52 -4.39 2.34
CA LEU A 302 -23.43 -4.10 0.90
C LEU A 302 -24.33 -2.92 0.49
N GLU A 303 -25.60 -2.91 0.92
CA GLU A 303 -26.52 -1.81 0.65
C GLU A 303 -26.01 -0.47 1.21
N LEU A 304 -25.33 -0.48 2.37
CA LEU A 304 -24.70 0.71 2.97
C LEU A 304 -23.50 1.21 2.15
N LEU A 305 -22.68 0.30 1.59
CA LEU A 305 -21.56 0.66 0.73
C LEU A 305 -22.03 1.37 -0.55
N GLU A 306 -23.19 1.00 -1.12
CA GLU A 306 -23.75 1.70 -2.28
C GLU A 306 -23.96 3.21 -2.03
N PHE A 307 -24.28 3.64 -0.79
CA PHE A 307 -24.49 5.06 -0.49
C PHE A 307 -23.21 5.88 -0.53
N SER A 308 -22.06 5.28 -0.23
CA SER A 308 -20.77 5.97 -0.26
C SER A 308 -20.34 6.39 -1.68
N SER A 309 -20.97 5.79 -2.70
CA SER A 309 -20.71 6.04 -4.12
C SER A 309 -21.64 7.08 -4.79
N LEU A 310 -22.61 7.64 -4.06
CA LEU A 310 -23.57 8.58 -4.64
C LEU A 310 -22.94 9.97 -4.85
N PRO A 311 -23.03 10.56 -6.06
CA PRO A 311 -22.50 11.90 -6.32
C PRO A 311 -23.28 12.95 -5.52
N ASN A 312 -22.60 13.60 -4.57
CA ASN A 312 -23.21 14.58 -3.68
C ASN A 312 -23.02 15.99 -4.25
N LYS A 313 -23.78 16.34 -5.30
CA LYS A 313 -23.63 17.63 -5.99
C LYS A 313 -24.69 18.66 -5.58
N GLN A 314 -25.87 18.25 -5.10
CA GLN A 314 -26.95 19.18 -4.72
C GLN A 314 -27.76 18.74 -3.50
N LYS A 315 -28.48 19.69 -2.89
CA LYS A 315 -29.38 19.50 -1.74
C LYS A 315 -30.43 18.39 -1.96
N ALA A 316 -30.90 18.21 -3.19
CA ALA A 316 -31.87 17.19 -3.55
C ALA A 316 -31.30 15.76 -3.46
N ASP A 317 -29.99 15.59 -3.56
CA ASP A 317 -29.33 14.28 -3.64
C ASP A 317 -29.22 13.61 -2.27
N TYR A 318 -28.92 14.36 -1.21
CA TYR A 318 -28.93 13.80 0.15
C TYR A 318 -30.33 13.42 0.61
N VAL A 319 -31.37 14.14 0.21
CA VAL A 319 -32.77 13.78 0.54
C VAL A 319 -33.16 12.46 -0.14
N LYS A 320 -32.74 12.25 -1.39
CA LYS A 320 -32.93 10.96 -2.09
C LYS A 320 -32.16 9.83 -1.41
N ALA A 321 -30.92 10.07 -1.01
CA ALA A 321 -30.11 9.11 -0.26
C ALA A 321 -30.80 8.71 1.06
N LEU A 322 -31.25 9.69 1.85
CA LEU A 322 -31.97 9.43 3.10
C LEU A 322 -33.27 8.65 2.88
N LYS A 323 -34.07 8.98 1.86
CA LYS A 323 -35.28 8.23 1.52
C LYS A 323 -34.99 6.78 1.13
N LYS A 324 -33.94 6.54 0.30
CA LYS A 324 -33.50 5.18 -0.06
C LYS A 324 -33.03 4.43 1.20
N TRP A 325 -32.26 5.09 2.07
CA TRP A 325 -31.81 4.53 3.35
C TRP A 325 -32.98 4.11 4.24
N PHE A 326 -33.96 5.00 4.50
CA PHE A 326 -35.13 4.68 5.33
C PHE A 326 -35.93 3.51 4.76
N LYS A 327 -36.07 3.42 3.44
CA LYS A 327 -36.76 2.30 2.77
C LYS A 327 -36.04 0.97 3.01
N GLN A 328 -34.72 0.95 2.85
CA GLN A 328 -33.90 -0.24 3.08
C GLN A 328 -33.85 -0.63 4.55
N GLU A 329 -33.78 0.35 5.46
CA GLU A 329 -33.76 0.08 6.91
C GLU A 329 -35.06 -0.59 7.37
N LYS A 330 -36.21 -0.09 6.90
CA LYS A 330 -37.51 -0.75 7.14
C LYS A 330 -37.55 -2.18 6.60
N LYS A 331 -36.97 -2.42 5.42
CA LYS A 331 -36.88 -3.76 4.81
C LYS A 331 -35.99 -4.69 5.65
N PHE A 332 -34.80 -4.23 6.04
CA PHE A 332 -33.87 -4.96 6.89
C PHE A 332 -34.51 -5.37 8.22
N ILE A 333 -35.14 -4.42 8.93
CA ILE A 333 -35.85 -4.70 10.19
C ILE A 333 -36.93 -5.76 9.97
N LYS A 334 -37.71 -5.65 8.89
CA LYS A 334 -38.74 -6.63 8.55
C LYS A 334 -38.16 -8.02 8.28
N GLU A 335 -37.04 -8.12 7.58
CA GLU A 335 -36.40 -9.40 7.24
C GLU A 335 -35.74 -10.07 8.45
N ILE A 336 -35.14 -9.30 9.36
CA ILE A 336 -34.45 -9.86 10.54
C ILE A 336 -35.42 -10.22 11.69
N THR A 337 -36.55 -9.53 11.82
CA THR A 337 -37.54 -9.71 12.90
C THR A 337 -37.96 -11.17 13.16
N PRO A 338 -38.23 -12.01 12.14
CA PRO A 338 -38.63 -13.42 12.36
C PRO A 338 -37.57 -14.27 13.06
N PHE A 339 -36.30 -13.88 12.98
CA PHE A 339 -35.16 -14.61 13.54
C PHE A 339 -34.77 -14.08 14.92
N VAL A 340 -34.92 -12.77 15.15
CA VAL A 340 -34.62 -12.12 16.44
C VAL A 340 -35.50 -12.64 17.59
N GLN A 341 -36.67 -13.20 17.29
CA GLN A 341 -37.58 -13.80 18.29
C GLN A 341 -37.31 -15.29 18.57
N LYS A 342 -36.60 -16.00 17.67
CA LYS A 342 -36.41 -17.46 17.71
C LYS A 342 -35.00 -17.89 18.10
N LEU A 343 -34.00 -17.08 17.76
CA LEU A 343 -32.69 -17.24 18.36
C LEU A 343 -32.87 -17.10 19.87
N PRO A 344 -32.23 -17.95 20.71
CA PRO A 344 -32.18 -17.66 22.14
C PRO A 344 -31.76 -16.19 22.24
N ARG A 345 -32.49 -15.39 23.01
CA ARG A 345 -31.98 -14.11 23.47
C ARG A 345 -30.71 -14.42 24.26
N THR A 346 -29.59 -14.65 23.58
CA THR A 346 -28.35 -13.99 23.97
C THR A 346 -28.74 -12.54 23.99
N GLU A 347 -28.97 -12.06 25.20
CA GLU A 347 -29.25 -10.69 25.50
C GLU A 347 -28.35 -9.84 24.58
N MET A 348 -28.98 -8.99 23.76
CA MET A 348 -28.27 -7.83 23.23
C MET A 348 -28.00 -6.91 24.42
N THR A 349 -27.01 -7.28 25.22
CA THR A 349 -26.36 -6.46 26.23
C THR A 349 -24.85 -6.70 26.11
N SER A 350 -24.20 -5.67 25.59
CA SER A 350 -22.80 -5.31 25.81
C SER A 350 -21.74 -6.23 25.19
N LYS A 351 -20.55 -5.63 24.99
CA LYS A 351 -19.26 -6.28 24.78
C LYS A 351 -19.23 -7.63 25.49
N ASN A 352 -18.58 -8.66 24.92
CA ASN A 352 -18.18 -9.86 25.67
C ASN A 352 -17.73 -9.44 27.09
N GLU A 353 -18.62 -9.53 28.07
CA GLU A 353 -18.27 -9.22 29.45
C GLU A 353 -17.35 -10.37 29.82
N LEU A 354 -16.07 -10.02 29.87
CA LEU A 354 -15.04 -10.92 30.33
C LEU A 354 -15.40 -11.28 31.76
N THR A 355 -16.01 -12.44 31.99
CA THR A 355 -16.36 -12.88 33.33
C THR A 355 -15.13 -13.38 34.07
N LYS A 356 -15.18 -13.33 35.41
CA LYS A 356 -14.09 -13.82 36.26
C LYS A 356 -13.83 -15.30 36.04
N GLU A 357 -14.90 -16.08 35.87
CA GLU A 357 -14.86 -17.52 35.65
C GLU A 357 -14.22 -17.85 34.30
N ALA A 358 -14.62 -17.15 33.23
CA ALA A 358 -14.02 -17.33 31.91
C ALA A 358 -12.54 -16.95 31.89
N LEU A 359 -12.16 -15.91 32.66
CA LEU A 359 -10.77 -15.48 32.77
C LEU A 359 -9.90 -16.49 33.52
N PHE A 360 -10.45 -17.19 34.52
CA PHE A 360 -9.69 -18.15 35.33
C PHE A 360 -9.29 -19.43 34.58
N GLU A 361 -10.08 -19.81 33.58
CA GLU A 361 -9.78 -20.93 32.68
C GLU A 361 -8.69 -20.59 31.64
N MET A 362 -8.27 -19.31 31.53
CA MET A 362 -7.26 -18.89 30.57
C MET A 362 -5.83 -19.20 31.04
N GLN A 363 -4.96 -19.50 30.10
CA GLN A 363 -3.54 -19.70 30.37
C GLN A 363 -2.80 -18.37 30.50
N ASN A 364 -2.06 -18.20 31.59
CA ASN A 364 -1.13 -17.09 31.77
C ASN A 364 0.08 -17.24 30.83
N LYS A 365 0.16 -16.40 29.80
CA LYS A 365 1.27 -16.39 28.84
C LYS A 365 2.45 -15.55 29.32
N LEU A 366 2.23 -14.60 30.22
CA LEU A 366 3.29 -13.71 30.73
C LEU A 366 4.17 -14.41 31.78
N THR A 367 3.57 -15.22 32.64
CA THR A 367 4.22 -15.99 33.70
C THR A 367 3.56 -17.37 33.83
N THR A 368 4.00 -18.32 33.01
CA THR A 368 3.34 -19.63 32.83
C THR A 368 3.24 -20.48 34.10
N LYS A 369 4.06 -20.22 35.14
CA LYS A 369 3.99 -20.91 36.43
C LYS A 369 2.99 -20.31 37.43
N ILE A 370 2.27 -19.24 37.07
CA ILE A 370 1.32 -18.53 37.94
C ILE A 370 -0.07 -18.60 37.30
N LEU A 371 -1.05 -19.13 38.03
CA LEU A 371 -2.43 -19.22 37.52
C LEU A 371 -3.07 -17.84 37.42
N ILE A 372 -3.98 -17.66 36.45
CA ILE A 372 -4.70 -16.38 36.29
C ILE A 372 -5.55 -16.04 37.53
N SER A 373 -6.08 -17.04 38.23
CA SER A 373 -6.78 -16.84 39.50
C SER A 373 -5.87 -16.25 40.60
N GLU A 374 -4.59 -16.65 40.65
CA GLU A 374 -3.61 -16.07 41.58
C GLU A 374 -3.28 -14.62 41.22
N VAL A 375 -3.14 -14.32 39.92
CA VAL A 375 -2.94 -12.95 39.42
C VAL A 375 -4.14 -12.09 39.82
N PHE A 376 -5.36 -12.58 39.58
CA PHE A 376 -6.58 -11.88 39.93
C PHE A 376 -6.65 -11.58 41.42
N ASN A 377 -6.46 -12.59 42.28
CA ASN A 377 -6.54 -12.42 43.73
C ASN A 377 -5.50 -11.41 44.26
N HIS A 378 -4.31 -11.33 43.64
CA HIS A 378 -3.32 -10.33 44.01
C HIS A 378 -3.77 -8.90 43.68
N PHE A 379 -4.30 -8.68 42.48
CA PHE A 379 -4.66 -7.35 41.99
C PHE A 379 -6.08 -6.90 42.38
N ASP A 380 -6.92 -7.81 42.88
CA ASP A 380 -8.24 -7.51 43.47
C ASP A 380 -8.16 -6.54 44.66
N ILE A 381 -6.98 -6.33 45.25
CA ILE A 381 -6.78 -5.25 46.21
C ILE A 381 -7.07 -3.86 45.61
N LEU A 382 -6.89 -3.66 44.31
CA LEU A 382 -7.13 -2.39 43.62
C LEU A 382 -8.63 -2.09 43.42
N THR A 383 -9.50 -3.10 43.48
CA THR A 383 -10.97 -2.93 43.46
C THR A 383 -11.54 -2.73 44.86
N LYS A 384 -10.73 -2.98 45.90
CA LYS A 384 -11.13 -2.92 47.33
C LYS A 384 -10.52 -1.76 48.09
N THR A 385 -9.40 -1.22 47.62
CA THR A 385 -8.73 -0.08 48.24
C THR A 385 -9.17 1.23 47.60
N THR A 386 -9.37 2.24 48.45
CA THR A 386 -9.83 3.56 48.03
C THR A 386 -8.73 4.62 48.15
N ASN A 387 -8.88 5.72 47.42
CA ASN A 387 -8.11 6.93 47.62
C ASN A 387 -8.65 7.75 48.81
N LYS A 388 -8.09 8.95 49.04
CA LYS A 388 -8.54 9.88 50.10
C LYS A 388 -9.99 10.35 49.96
N ASN A 389 -10.58 10.20 48.78
CA ASN A 389 -11.96 10.59 48.47
C ASN A 389 -12.93 9.39 48.51
N ASN A 390 -12.52 8.25 49.05
CA ASN A 390 -13.30 7.00 49.07
C ASN A 390 -13.64 6.43 47.68
N GLU A 391 -12.86 6.75 46.64
CA GLU A 391 -13.01 6.19 45.30
C GLU A 391 -12.07 4.98 45.15
N PHE A 392 -12.59 3.84 44.65
CA PHE A 392 -11.77 2.66 44.34
C PHE A 392 -10.80 2.95 43.19
N TYR A 393 -9.61 2.34 43.23
CA TYR A 393 -8.61 2.53 42.17
C TYR A 393 -9.04 1.91 40.84
N LEU A 394 -9.67 0.72 40.86
CA LEU A 394 -10.22 0.05 39.68
C LEU A 394 -11.66 -0.43 39.92
N THR A 395 -12.45 -0.50 38.86
CA THR A 395 -13.67 -1.32 38.83
C THR A 395 -13.32 -2.79 38.58
N ASN A 396 -14.27 -3.70 38.85
CA ASN A 396 -14.09 -5.12 38.51
C ASN A 396 -13.86 -5.32 37.01
N GLU A 397 -14.55 -4.58 36.15
CA GLU A 397 -14.36 -4.64 34.69
C GLU A 397 -12.94 -4.22 34.30
N GLN A 398 -12.42 -3.11 34.85
CA GLN A 398 -11.07 -2.63 34.57
C GLN A 398 -9.99 -3.63 35.02
N LEU A 399 -10.21 -4.32 36.15
CA LEU A 399 -9.33 -5.39 36.62
C LEU A 399 -9.32 -6.58 35.65
N LEU A 400 -10.49 -7.00 35.16
CA LEU A 400 -10.61 -8.10 34.20
C LEU A 400 -9.90 -7.75 32.88
N ILE A 401 -10.14 -6.55 32.35
CA ILE A 401 -9.48 -6.04 31.13
C ILE A 401 -7.96 -5.98 31.32
N PHE A 402 -7.48 -5.47 32.45
CA PHE A 402 -6.06 -5.43 32.78
C PHE A 402 -5.42 -6.83 32.71
N ILE A 403 -6.03 -7.80 33.39
CA ILE A 403 -5.47 -9.14 33.50
C ILE A 403 -5.48 -9.83 32.14
N LYS A 404 -6.58 -9.78 31.39
CA LYS A 404 -6.66 -10.40 30.06
C LYS A 404 -5.65 -9.79 29.09
N SER A 405 -5.66 -8.47 28.94
CA SER A 405 -4.76 -7.79 27.99
C SER A 405 -3.29 -8.01 28.33
N THR A 406 -2.93 -8.02 29.61
CA THR A 406 -1.53 -8.06 30.04
C THR A 406 -0.98 -9.48 30.21
N PHE A 407 -1.75 -10.40 30.80
CA PHE A 407 -1.27 -11.73 31.16
C PHE A 407 -1.68 -12.83 30.17
N VAL A 408 -2.76 -12.62 29.42
CA VAL A 408 -3.28 -13.62 28.46
C VAL A 408 -2.98 -13.23 27.01
N ASP A 409 -3.27 -11.99 26.63
CA ASP A 409 -3.12 -11.53 25.24
C ASP A 409 -1.70 -11.01 24.93
N LEU A 410 -0.96 -10.59 25.96
CA LEU A 410 0.36 -9.93 25.85
C LEU A 410 0.32 -8.61 25.06
N GLU A 411 -0.85 -7.97 25.01
CA GLU A 411 -1.09 -6.67 24.38
C GLU A 411 -1.73 -5.74 25.43
N PRO A 412 -0.96 -5.20 26.39
CA PRO A 412 -1.50 -4.37 27.47
C PRO A 412 -2.29 -3.18 26.94
N HIS A 413 -3.54 -3.05 27.38
CA HIS A 413 -4.38 -1.90 27.07
C HIS A 413 -4.16 -0.82 28.14
N LYS A 414 -3.59 0.32 27.74
CA LYS A 414 -3.28 1.41 28.68
C LYS A 414 -4.56 2.13 29.10
N GLN A 415 -4.93 2.01 30.38
CA GLN A 415 -6.17 2.55 30.93
C GLN A 415 -5.93 3.53 32.09
N ASP A 416 -6.90 4.41 32.32
CA ASP A 416 -6.92 5.31 33.48
C ASP A 416 -7.44 4.58 34.72
N PHE A 417 -7.00 5.01 35.91
CA PHE A 417 -7.62 4.59 37.16
C PHE A 417 -9.01 5.19 37.28
N ASN A 418 -9.91 4.48 37.97
CA ASN A 418 -11.28 4.94 38.22
C ASN A 418 -11.33 6.23 39.05
N CYS A 419 -10.36 6.42 39.95
CA CYS A 419 -10.28 7.62 40.79
C CYS A 419 -9.54 8.77 40.09
N LYS A 420 -9.98 10.02 40.31
CA LYS A 420 -9.37 11.22 39.68
C LYS A 420 -7.95 11.51 40.18
N TYR A 421 -7.65 11.15 41.43
CA TYR A 421 -6.35 11.36 42.06
C TYR A 421 -5.92 10.10 42.80
N PHE A 422 -4.73 9.58 42.47
CA PHE A 422 -4.13 8.42 43.14
C PHE A 422 -2.69 8.71 43.59
N ILE A 423 -2.29 8.05 44.68
CA ILE A 423 -0.91 8.14 45.18
C ILE A 423 -0.11 7.04 44.50
N LYS A 424 0.79 7.41 43.58
CA LYS A 424 1.65 6.46 42.84
C LYS A 424 2.33 5.42 43.74
N LYS A 425 2.81 5.83 44.92
CA LYS A 425 3.46 4.94 45.91
C LYS A 425 2.58 3.73 46.26
N ASN A 426 1.28 3.92 46.46
CA ASN A 426 0.36 2.85 46.84
C ASN A 426 0.23 1.81 45.72
N ILE A 427 0.09 2.29 44.48
CA ILE A 427 0.00 1.42 43.32
C ILE A 427 1.33 0.69 43.09
N ARG A 428 2.46 1.40 43.08
CA ARG A 428 3.79 0.79 42.94
C ARG A 428 4.01 -0.32 43.96
N LYS A 429 3.59 -0.13 45.22
CA LYS A 429 3.68 -1.15 46.27
C LYS A 429 2.90 -2.43 45.91
N VAL A 430 1.72 -2.33 45.32
CA VAL A 430 0.94 -3.51 44.88
C VAL A 430 1.70 -4.30 43.81
N PHE A 431 2.23 -3.62 42.79
CA PHE A 431 3.00 -4.27 41.71
C PHE A 431 4.36 -4.79 42.19
N PHE A 432 5.02 -4.07 43.10
CA PHE A 432 6.28 -4.50 43.70
C PHE A 432 6.08 -5.73 44.59
N ASN A 433 4.99 -5.80 45.35
CA ASN A 433 4.64 -7.00 46.11
C ASN A 433 4.37 -8.18 45.18
N PHE A 434 3.73 -7.95 44.03
CA PHE A 434 3.54 -9.01 43.02
C PHE A 434 4.88 -9.55 42.53
N TYR A 435 5.85 -8.66 42.27
CA TYR A 435 7.23 -9.03 41.94
C TYR A 435 7.90 -9.84 43.05
N VAL A 436 7.89 -9.35 44.29
CA VAL A 436 8.55 -10.02 45.42
C VAL A 436 8.01 -11.44 45.64
N ASN A 437 6.69 -11.60 45.55
CA ASN A 437 6.01 -12.88 45.79
C ASN A 437 6.27 -13.90 44.69
N ASN A 438 6.62 -13.46 43.47
CA ASN A 438 6.66 -14.33 42.30
C ASN A 438 8.02 -14.42 41.59
N LYS A 439 9.01 -13.61 41.99
CA LYS A 439 10.33 -13.60 41.33
C LYS A 439 11.03 -14.97 41.28
N ASN A 440 10.78 -15.83 42.27
CA ASN A 440 11.37 -17.18 42.34
C ASN A 440 10.64 -18.21 41.44
N ARG A 441 9.47 -17.85 40.90
CA ARG A 441 8.68 -18.68 39.97
C ARG A 441 8.97 -18.38 38.51
N GLU A 442 9.84 -17.41 38.22
CA GLU A 442 10.22 -17.04 36.86
C GLU A 442 11.32 -17.95 36.33
N THR A 443 11.28 -18.26 35.03
CA THR A 443 12.29 -19.08 34.36
C THR A 443 13.51 -18.27 33.93
N ASN A 444 13.33 -16.95 33.71
CA ASN A 444 14.39 -16.03 33.33
C ASN A 444 14.56 -14.94 34.40
N LEU A 445 15.73 -14.92 35.05
CA LEU A 445 16.04 -13.99 36.15
C LEU A 445 16.61 -12.65 35.64
N THR A 446 16.98 -12.56 34.36
CA THR A 446 17.54 -11.34 33.79
C THR A 446 16.46 -10.27 33.68
N ASN A 447 16.72 -9.07 34.22
CA ASN A 447 15.81 -7.92 34.17
C ASN A 447 14.40 -8.19 34.71
N ILE A 448 14.26 -9.15 35.63
CA ILE A 448 12.98 -9.54 36.22
C ILE A 448 12.24 -8.38 36.90
N LYS A 449 12.95 -7.52 37.64
CA LYS A 449 12.36 -6.32 38.27
C LYS A 449 11.78 -5.36 37.22
N ARG A 450 12.45 -5.23 36.07
CA ARG A 450 12.01 -4.41 34.93
C ARG A 450 10.78 -5.00 34.25
N LYS A 451 10.71 -6.33 34.09
CA LYS A 451 9.51 -7.03 33.57
C LYS A 451 8.27 -6.66 34.38
N TYR A 452 8.33 -6.74 35.71
CA TYR A 452 7.18 -6.46 36.57
C TYR A 452 6.83 -4.97 36.65
N PHE A 453 7.82 -4.08 36.55
CA PHE A 453 7.56 -2.65 36.38
C PHE A 453 6.81 -2.37 35.07
N ASN A 454 7.19 -3.03 33.97
CA ASN A 454 6.55 -2.83 32.68
C ASN A 454 5.07 -3.25 32.68
N ILE A 455 4.66 -4.23 33.49
CA ILE A 455 3.24 -4.60 33.67
C ILE A 455 2.44 -3.36 34.09
N MET A 456 2.93 -2.62 35.09
CA MET A 456 2.29 -1.38 35.58
C MET A 456 2.36 -0.26 34.53
N ASN A 457 3.56 0.02 34.02
CA ASN A 457 3.83 1.16 33.12
C ASN A 457 3.10 1.05 31.77
N ASN A 458 2.91 -0.18 31.28
CA ASN A 458 2.25 -0.41 30.00
C ASN A 458 0.72 -0.49 30.15
N ALA A 459 0.23 -0.96 31.30
CA ALA A 459 -1.22 -1.12 31.52
C ALA A 459 -1.91 0.13 32.06
N PHE A 460 -1.21 1.06 32.72
CA PHE A 460 -1.86 2.20 33.37
C PHE A 460 -1.26 3.55 33.01
N ASN A 461 -2.13 4.54 32.82
CA ASN A 461 -1.73 5.93 32.66
C ASN A 461 -1.18 6.52 33.96
N GLY A 462 -0.34 7.55 33.84
CA GLY A 462 0.29 8.23 34.97
C GLY A 462 1.61 7.63 35.45
N PHE A 463 2.11 6.56 34.84
CA PHE A 463 3.47 6.04 35.07
C PHE A 463 4.38 6.26 33.87
N ASN A 464 5.67 6.47 34.14
CA ASN A 464 6.71 6.60 33.13
C ASN A 464 8.05 6.03 33.63
N GLU A 465 9.06 6.05 32.76
CA GLU A 465 10.40 5.51 33.03
C GLU A 465 11.07 6.04 34.31
N ASN A 466 10.80 7.28 34.71
CA ASN A 466 11.38 7.83 35.94
C ASN A 466 10.84 7.12 37.19
N ASP A 467 9.62 6.58 37.12
CA ASP A 467 9.01 5.82 38.22
C ASP A 467 9.69 4.46 38.47
N TYR A 468 10.54 3.96 37.56
CA TYR A 468 11.27 2.70 37.74
C TYR A 468 12.26 2.76 38.91
N THR A 469 12.94 3.90 39.08
CA THR A 469 13.92 4.10 40.16
C THR A 469 13.29 4.00 41.55
N ASP A 470 12.01 4.36 41.64
CA ASP A 470 11.22 4.33 42.85
C ASP A 470 10.28 3.11 42.92
N PHE A 471 10.40 2.14 42.02
CA PHE A 471 9.52 0.96 42.02
C PHE A 471 9.62 0.14 43.33
N ALA A 472 10.77 0.20 44.01
CA ALA A 472 11.00 -0.45 45.30
C ALA A 472 10.77 0.48 46.52
N LYS A 473 10.36 1.74 46.30
CA LYS A 473 10.13 2.76 47.35
C LYS A 473 8.65 3.10 47.50
#